data_AF-A0A820NWM8-F1
#
_entry.id   AF-A0A820NWM8-F1
#
_cell.length_a   1.000
_cell.length_b   1.000
_cell.length_c   1.000
_cell.angle_alpha   90.00
_cell.angle_beta   90.00
_cell.angle_gamma   90.00
#
_symmetry.space_group_name_H-M   'P 1'
#
loop_
_entity.id
_entity.type
_entity.pdbx_description
1 polymer ?
#
loop_
_entity_poly.entity_id
_entity_poly.type
_entity_poly.pdbx_seq_one_letter_code
_entity_poly.pdbx_strand_id
1 'polypeptide(L)'
;NQNYSCDLICGSHGKCIRLENEIKKPICTCQSGWYGDRCELYDEQCKKFCHPHALCRPQERGFINGDRRPACLCPHLWFGPTCHLTYPECKQCQNGGTCYLTYDRSHTQPFECICTNDFYGEYCQFPKRAVLLRIDKSSSSYSINILATSIQYYDVSSDLADLYLRKQQIFRGRPSETQMGYEQDNAP
;
A
#
# COMPACT_ATOMS: atom_id res chain seq x y z
N ASN A 1 -12.82 -27.24 5.67
CA ASN A 1 -12.03 -26.57 6.71
C ASN A 1 -10.91 -27.47 7.18
N GLN A 2 -9.73 -27.38 6.56
CA GLN A 2 -8.55 -28.12 7.02
C GLN A 2 -7.93 -27.34 8.18
N ASN A 3 -7.95 -27.95 9.38
CA ASN A 3 -7.27 -27.42 10.55
C ASN A 3 -5.79 -27.78 10.42
N TYR A 4 -5.01 -26.91 9.76
CA TYR A 4 -3.57 -27.09 9.70
C TYR A 4 -3.03 -27.07 11.14
N SER A 5 -2.11 -27.97 11.50
CA SER A 5 -1.46 -28.01 12.82
C SER A 5 -0.07 -27.32 12.76
N CYS A 6 0.45 -26.87 13.90
CA CYS A 6 1.79 -26.24 13.98
C CYS A 6 2.74 -27.25 14.61
N ASP A 7 3.14 -28.25 13.83
CA ASP A 7 3.90 -29.41 14.34
C ASP A 7 5.42 -29.24 14.22
N LEU A 8 5.90 -28.02 13.90
CA LEU A 8 7.32 -27.76 13.74
C LEU A 8 8.03 -27.66 15.10
N ILE A 9 9.06 -28.48 15.29
CA ILE A 9 9.90 -28.46 16.49
C ILE A 9 10.94 -27.34 16.39
N CYS A 10 10.84 -26.36 17.29
CA CYS A 10 11.62 -25.11 17.28
C CYS A 10 12.68 -25.00 18.38
N GLY A 11 13.16 -26.14 18.89
CA GLY A 11 14.13 -26.18 19.99
C GLY A 11 13.62 -25.53 21.28
N SER A 12 14.54 -25.28 22.23
CA SER A 12 14.21 -24.68 23.54
C SER A 12 14.01 -23.16 23.48
N HIS A 13 14.44 -22.52 22.40
CA HIS A 13 14.48 -21.07 22.24
C HIS A 13 13.52 -20.56 21.16
N GLY A 14 12.62 -21.41 20.67
CA GLY A 14 11.68 -21.05 19.63
C GLY A 14 10.24 -21.47 19.90
N LYS A 15 9.31 -20.85 19.18
CA LYS A 15 7.90 -21.24 19.16
C LYS A 15 7.47 -21.44 17.71
N CYS A 16 6.62 -22.44 17.48
CA CYS A 16 6.01 -22.67 16.17
C CYS A 16 4.92 -21.63 15.93
N ILE A 17 4.98 -20.95 14.78
CA ILE A 17 3.91 -20.06 14.30
C ILE A 17 3.55 -20.37 12.85
N ARG A 18 2.35 -19.93 12.45
CA ARG A 18 1.92 -19.95 11.06
C ARG A 18 1.90 -18.54 10.52
N LEU A 19 2.37 -18.38 9.30
CA LEU A 19 2.26 -17.12 8.57
C LEU A 19 0.85 -17.02 7.97
N GLU A 20 0.22 -15.86 8.10
CA GLU A 20 -1.14 -15.61 7.61
C GLU A 20 -1.24 -15.81 6.09
N ASN A 21 -0.19 -15.41 5.36
CA ASN A 21 -0.11 -15.57 3.90
C ASN A 21 0.30 -16.99 3.46
N GLU A 22 0.84 -17.84 4.35
CA GLU A 22 1.32 -19.18 3.99
C GLU A 22 1.07 -20.21 5.11
N ILE A 23 -0.21 -20.39 5.47
CA ILE A 23 -0.65 -21.28 6.57
C ILE A 23 -0.17 -22.74 6.47
N LYS A 24 0.26 -23.18 5.28
CA LYS A 24 0.75 -24.54 5.02
C LYS A 24 2.21 -24.75 5.44
N LYS A 25 2.99 -23.69 5.62
CA LYS A 25 4.39 -23.76 6.00
C LYS A 25 4.59 -23.05 7.35
N PRO A 26 4.50 -23.79 8.48
CA PRO A 26 4.83 -23.21 9.77
C PRO A 26 6.33 -22.85 9.81
N ILE A 27 6.65 -21.84 10.60
CA ILE A 27 8.04 -21.42 10.86
C ILE A 27 8.29 -21.32 12.36
N CYS A 28 9.55 -21.32 12.75
CA CYS A 28 9.96 -21.04 14.12
C CYS A 28 10.21 -19.55 14.31
N THR A 29 9.56 -18.94 15.30
CA THR A 29 9.97 -17.65 15.85
C THR A 29 10.95 -17.89 16.98
N CYS A 30 12.10 -17.21 16.94
CA CYS A 30 13.19 -17.41 17.91
C CYS A 30 13.21 -16.30 18.96
N GLN A 31 13.68 -16.64 20.17
CA GLN A 31 14.01 -15.68 21.22
C GLN A 31 15.15 -14.76 20.77
N SER A 32 15.21 -13.54 21.31
CA SER A 32 16.25 -12.56 21.00
C SER A 32 17.66 -13.16 21.15
N GLY A 33 18.48 -13.00 20.11
CA GLY A 33 19.82 -13.57 20.02
C GLY A 33 19.89 -14.99 19.44
N TRP A 34 18.77 -15.71 19.37
CA TRP A 34 18.70 -17.03 18.75
C TRP A 34 18.24 -16.96 17.30
N TYR A 35 18.76 -17.86 16.47
CA TYR A 35 18.45 -17.97 15.04
C TYR A 35 18.65 -19.42 14.55
N GLY A 36 18.44 -19.62 13.25
CA GLY A 36 18.38 -20.95 12.63
C GLY A 36 16.94 -21.38 12.41
N ASP A 37 16.75 -22.44 11.63
CA ASP A 37 15.41 -22.87 11.23
C ASP A 37 14.64 -23.50 12.41
N ARG A 38 15.34 -23.89 13.48
CA ARG A 38 14.78 -24.42 14.72
C ARG A 38 15.30 -23.67 15.96
N CYS A 39 15.76 -22.43 15.80
CA CYS A 39 16.27 -21.59 16.90
C CYS A 39 17.39 -22.25 17.73
N GLU A 40 18.28 -22.98 17.05
CA GLU A 40 19.34 -23.80 17.64
C GLU A 40 20.69 -23.09 17.74
N LEU A 41 20.84 -21.94 17.09
CA LEU A 41 22.09 -21.17 17.04
C LEU A 41 21.94 -19.85 17.80
N TYR A 42 23.00 -19.40 18.47
CA TYR A 42 23.03 -18.14 19.20
C TYR A 42 24.05 -17.16 18.60
N ASP A 43 23.68 -15.89 18.57
CA ASP A 43 24.52 -14.79 18.12
C ASP A 43 24.24 -13.50 18.91
N GLU A 44 25.24 -12.98 19.60
CA GLU A 44 25.11 -11.73 20.36
C GLU A 44 24.72 -10.52 19.49
N GLN A 45 25.14 -10.47 18.22
CA GLN A 45 24.79 -9.35 17.35
C GLN A 45 23.30 -9.36 17.01
N CYS A 46 22.68 -10.54 16.91
CA CYS A 46 21.23 -10.65 16.78
C CYS A 46 20.48 -10.06 17.98
N LYS A 47 21.02 -10.25 19.19
CA LYS A 47 20.45 -9.69 20.42
C LYS A 47 20.63 -8.16 20.51
N LYS A 48 21.78 -7.65 20.05
CA LYS A 48 22.13 -6.22 20.12
C LYS A 48 21.49 -5.38 19.02
N PHE A 49 21.32 -5.94 17.83
CA PHE A 49 20.95 -5.18 16.63
C PHE A 49 19.46 -5.26 16.28
N CYS A 50 18.88 -6.47 16.34
CA CYS A 50 17.48 -6.68 15.97
C CYS A 50 16.56 -6.49 17.17
N HIS A 51 15.34 -6.05 16.89
CA HIS A 51 14.27 -6.04 17.88
C HIS A 51 14.07 -7.45 18.49
N PRO A 52 13.76 -7.61 19.79
CA PRO A 52 13.67 -8.91 20.44
C PRO A 52 12.71 -9.93 19.83
N HIS A 53 11.71 -9.46 19.07
CA HIS A 53 10.73 -10.29 18.38
C HIS A 53 10.98 -10.45 16.87
N ALA A 54 12.07 -9.90 16.35
CA ALA A 54 12.45 -10.08 14.95
C ALA A 54 13.22 -11.38 14.75
N LEU A 55 13.04 -12.00 13.58
CA LEU A 55 13.90 -13.10 13.17
C LEU A 55 15.22 -12.55 12.66
N CYS A 56 16.33 -13.12 13.12
CA CYS A 56 17.66 -12.64 12.78
C CYS A 56 18.34 -13.58 11.77
N ARG A 57 19.01 -12.99 10.77
CA ARG A 57 19.90 -13.69 9.84
C ARG A 57 21.29 -13.04 9.91
N PRO A 58 22.20 -13.59 10.73
CA PRO A 58 23.44 -12.90 11.10
C PRO A 58 24.49 -12.74 10.00
N GLN A 59 24.32 -13.42 8.87
CA GLN A 59 25.30 -13.45 7.78
C GLN A 59 24.84 -12.73 6.50
N GLU A 60 23.58 -12.29 6.43
CA GLU A 60 22.97 -11.84 5.15
C GLU A 60 23.27 -10.38 4.78
N ARG A 61 23.60 -9.51 5.74
CA ARG A 61 23.88 -8.08 5.47
C ARG A 61 25.36 -7.70 5.44
N GLY A 62 26.25 -8.56 5.96
CA GLY A 62 27.69 -8.32 5.99
C GLY A 62 28.15 -7.29 7.04
N PHE A 63 29.21 -6.54 6.72
CA PHE A 63 29.87 -5.58 7.60
C PHE A 63 29.66 -4.14 7.11
N ILE A 64 29.31 -3.23 8.01
CA ILE A 64 29.19 -1.79 7.72
C ILE A 64 30.02 -1.04 8.77
N ASN A 65 31.02 -0.28 8.33
CA ASN A 65 31.97 0.46 9.18
C ASN A 65 32.72 -0.43 10.20
N GLY A 66 33.04 -1.66 9.83
CA GLY A 66 33.73 -2.63 10.71
C GLY A 66 32.81 -3.42 11.64
N ASP A 67 31.53 -3.04 11.77
CA ASP A 67 30.56 -3.78 12.56
C ASP A 67 29.74 -4.74 11.70
N ARG A 68 29.61 -5.99 12.16
CA ARG A 68 28.73 -6.98 11.52
C ARG A 68 27.28 -6.61 11.77
N ARG A 69 26.51 -6.40 10.69
CA ARG A 69 25.10 -6.04 10.76
C ARG A 69 24.25 -7.23 10.31
N PRO A 70 23.49 -7.88 11.21
CA PRO A 70 22.57 -8.93 10.80
C PRO A 70 21.42 -8.35 9.96
N ALA A 71 20.78 -9.19 9.15
CA ALA A 71 19.47 -8.85 8.59
C ALA A 71 18.38 -9.20 9.61
N CYS A 72 17.43 -8.30 9.83
CA CYS A 72 16.30 -8.49 10.72
C CYS A 72 15.02 -8.59 9.89
N LEU A 73 14.27 -9.68 10.05
CA LEU A 73 12.94 -9.86 9.48
C LEU A 73 11.93 -9.40 10.54
N CYS A 74 11.22 -8.31 10.23
CA CYS A 74 10.39 -7.63 11.21
C CYS A 74 9.03 -8.31 11.41
N PRO A 75 8.52 -8.35 12.65
CA PRO A 75 7.15 -8.76 12.91
C PRO A 75 6.14 -7.74 12.34
N HIS A 76 4.87 -8.14 12.26
CA HIS A 76 3.79 -7.30 11.73
C HIS A 76 3.74 -5.93 12.43
N LEU A 77 3.68 -4.85 11.66
CA LEU A 77 3.71 -3.44 12.10
C LEU A 77 5.05 -2.91 12.65
N TRP A 78 6.13 -3.68 12.50
CA TRP A 78 7.48 -3.23 12.84
C TRP A 78 8.32 -3.11 11.58
N PHE A 79 9.20 -2.11 11.54
CA PHE A 79 9.89 -1.72 10.32
C PHE A 79 11.32 -1.26 10.58
N GLY A 80 12.02 -1.02 9.47
CA GLY A 80 13.38 -0.53 9.47
C GLY A 80 14.44 -1.62 9.60
N PRO A 81 15.72 -1.23 9.50
CA PRO A 81 16.85 -2.16 9.47
C PRO A 81 17.00 -2.98 10.75
N THR A 82 16.50 -2.48 11.87
CA THR A 82 16.58 -3.10 13.20
C THR A 82 15.22 -3.53 13.73
N CYS A 83 14.14 -3.32 12.98
CA CYS A 83 12.76 -3.60 13.40
C CYS A 83 12.33 -2.87 14.68
N HIS A 84 12.90 -1.72 15.02
CA HIS A 84 12.49 -0.90 16.18
C HIS A 84 11.53 0.23 15.82
N LEU A 85 11.26 0.42 14.53
CA LEU A 85 10.33 1.44 14.09
C LEU A 85 8.93 0.85 14.12
N THR A 86 8.03 1.54 14.78
CA THR A 86 6.59 1.26 14.74
C THR A 86 5.91 2.47 14.16
N TYR A 87 4.97 2.27 13.25
CA TYR A 87 4.13 3.37 12.80
C TYR A 87 2.91 3.46 13.69
N PRO A 88 2.52 4.67 14.15
CA PRO A 88 1.27 4.83 14.87
C PRO A 88 0.13 4.31 13.99
N GLU A 89 -0.93 3.80 14.63
CA GLU A 89 -2.11 3.28 13.95
C GLU A 89 -2.53 4.19 12.79
N CYS A 90 -2.74 3.58 11.63
CA CYS A 90 -3.20 4.20 10.40
C CYS A 90 -4.53 4.93 10.64
N LYS A 91 -4.46 6.21 11.02
CA LYS A 91 -5.59 7.07 11.42
C LYS A 91 -5.63 8.38 10.65
N GLN A 92 -4.66 8.60 9.76
CA GLN A 92 -4.43 9.87 9.09
C GLN A 92 -5.27 10.00 7.80
N CYS A 93 -5.63 8.89 7.15
CA CYS A 93 -6.48 8.93 5.96
C CYS A 93 -7.90 9.39 6.31
N GLN A 94 -8.36 10.42 5.61
CA GLN A 94 -9.68 11.02 5.80
C GLN A 94 -10.71 10.40 4.84
N ASN A 95 -11.98 10.76 5.03
CA ASN A 95 -13.08 10.49 4.08
C ASN A 95 -13.23 9.03 3.63
N GLY A 96 -12.98 8.09 4.54
CA GLY A 96 -13.09 6.65 4.28
C GLY A 96 -11.96 6.08 3.42
N GLY A 97 -10.85 6.83 3.25
CA GLY A 97 -9.63 6.32 2.62
C GLY A 97 -9.06 5.12 3.37
N THR A 98 -8.55 4.15 2.63
CA THR A 98 -7.89 2.96 3.22
C THR A 98 -6.42 3.26 3.40
N CYS A 99 -5.93 3.06 4.62
CA CYS A 99 -4.56 3.38 4.97
C CYS A 99 -3.69 2.11 4.94
N TYR A 100 -2.56 2.18 4.23
CA TYR A 100 -1.57 1.10 4.16
C TYR A 100 -0.25 1.60 4.70
N LEU A 101 0.37 0.81 5.58
CA LEU A 101 1.71 1.14 6.06
C LEU A 101 2.74 0.86 4.98
N THR A 102 3.64 1.81 4.76
CA THR A 102 4.72 1.72 3.77
C THR A 102 6.06 1.92 4.46
N TYR A 103 7.12 1.33 3.90
CA TYR A 103 8.48 1.56 4.40
C TYR A 103 9.08 2.79 3.73
N ASP A 104 8.93 3.94 4.37
CA ASP A 104 9.63 5.17 3.97
C ASP A 104 10.97 5.29 4.72
N ARG A 105 12.08 5.32 3.96
CA ARG A 105 13.44 5.49 4.48
C ARG A 105 13.69 6.85 5.12
N SER A 106 12.93 7.87 4.71
CA SER A 106 12.97 9.23 5.28
C SER A 106 12.29 9.29 6.65
N HIS A 107 11.46 8.28 6.99
CA HIS A 107 10.60 8.25 8.17
C HIS A 107 9.65 9.45 8.29
N THR A 108 9.42 10.17 7.19
CA THR A 108 8.57 11.37 7.17
C THR A 108 7.12 11.01 6.93
N GLN A 109 6.87 9.99 6.08
CA GLN A 109 5.52 9.53 5.81
C GLN A 109 5.48 8.01 5.65
N PRO A 110 5.15 7.29 6.72
CA PRO A 110 5.27 5.85 6.72
C PRO A 110 3.99 5.08 6.35
N PHE A 111 3.12 5.75 5.62
CA PHE A 111 1.86 5.20 5.18
C PHE A 111 1.45 5.85 3.88
N GLU A 112 0.56 5.17 3.17
CA GLU A 112 -0.04 5.63 1.94
C GLU A 112 -1.55 5.48 2.06
N CYS A 113 -2.28 6.51 1.63
CA CYS A 113 -3.73 6.53 1.63
C CYS A 113 -4.27 6.17 0.24
N ILE A 114 -5.07 5.11 0.16
CA ILE A 114 -5.87 4.82 -1.02
C ILE A 114 -7.24 5.46 -0.85
N CYS A 115 -7.49 6.51 -1.62
CA CYS A 115 -8.73 7.29 -1.52
C CYS A 115 -9.91 6.59 -2.18
N THR A 116 -11.10 6.87 -1.65
CA THR A 116 -12.36 6.52 -2.30
C THR A 116 -12.52 7.34 -3.58
N ASN A 117 -13.44 6.92 -4.47
CA ASN A 117 -13.60 7.53 -5.79
C ASN A 117 -13.85 9.04 -5.78
N ASP A 118 -14.41 9.57 -4.69
CA ASP A 118 -14.82 10.97 -4.56
C ASP A 118 -13.77 11.86 -3.87
N PHE A 119 -12.63 11.33 -3.44
CA PHE A 119 -11.61 12.10 -2.71
C PHE A 119 -10.20 11.86 -3.27
N TYR A 120 -9.31 12.83 -3.06
CA TYR A 120 -7.91 12.80 -3.49
C TYR A 120 -7.01 13.57 -2.50
N GLY A 121 -5.70 13.55 -2.78
CA GLY A 121 -4.66 14.12 -1.93
C GLY A 121 -4.00 13.07 -1.05
N GLU A 122 -2.84 13.43 -0.50
CA GLU A 122 -1.97 12.60 0.35
C GLU A 122 -2.72 11.90 1.51
N TYR A 123 -3.72 12.56 2.09
CA TYR A 123 -4.55 12.06 3.18
C TYR A 123 -6.02 11.87 2.78
N CYS A 124 -6.34 11.87 1.48
CA CYS A 124 -7.72 11.88 0.97
C CYS A 124 -8.55 13.05 1.50
N GLN A 125 -7.90 14.18 1.76
CA GLN A 125 -8.48 15.36 2.40
C GLN A 125 -9.31 16.22 1.43
N PHE A 126 -9.12 16.07 0.12
CA PHE A 126 -9.76 16.92 -0.88
C PHE A 126 -10.88 16.17 -1.62
N PRO A 127 -12.11 16.73 -1.69
CA PRO A 127 -13.16 16.16 -2.52
C PRO A 127 -12.88 16.43 -4.00
N LYS A 128 -13.05 15.41 -4.84
CA LYS A 128 -13.01 15.56 -6.29
C LYS A 128 -14.22 16.38 -6.73
N ARG A 129 -13.99 17.39 -7.56
CA ARG A 129 -15.10 18.14 -8.18
C ARG A 129 -15.70 17.27 -9.28
N ALA A 130 -16.99 17.01 -9.20
CA ALA A 130 -17.68 16.23 -10.21
C ALA A 130 -18.30 17.13 -11.28
N VAL A 131 -17.99 16.87 -12.55
CA VAL A 131 -18.76 17.41 -13.68
C VAL A 131 -19.79 16.36 -14.08
N LEU A 132 -21.07 16.70 -13.90
CA LEU A 132 -22.19 15.89 -14.34
C LEU A 132 -22.67 16.36 -15.71
N LEU A 133 -22.57 15.49 -16.71
CA LEU A 133 -23.07 15.77 -18.05
C LEU A 133 -24.39 15.01 -18.27
N ARG A 134 -25.48 15.77 -18.37
CA ARG A 134 -26.78 15.23 -18.80
C ARG A 134 -27.00 15.55 -20.27
N ILE A 135 -27.26 14.50 -21.05
CA ILE A 135 -27.43 14.63 -22.51
C ILE A 135 -28.89 14.34 -22.83
N ASP A 136 -29.67 15.41 -22.95
CA ASP A 136 -31.09 15.32 -23.29
C ASP A 136 -31.32 15.14 -24.79
N LYS A 137 -32.42 14.47 -25.13
CA LYS A 137 -32.80 14.26 -26.53
C LYS A 137 -33.55 15.50 -26.95
N SER A 138 -33.10 16.18 -28.00
CA SER A 138 -33.93 17.19 -28.65
C SER A 138 -35.21 16.50 -29.15
N SER A 139 -36.38 17.06 -28.85
CA SER A 139 -37.70 16.55 -29.25
C SER A 139 -37.98 16.66 -30.75
N SER A 140 -36.94 16.68 -31.58
CA SER A 140 -37.07 16.75 -33.03
C SER A 140 -37.54 15.40 -33.59
N SER A 141 -38.32 15.47 -34.67
CA SER A 141 -38.92 14.33 -35.39
C SER A 141 -37.89 13.42 -36.07
N TYR A 142 -36.59 13.74 -36.02
CA TYR A 142 -35.53 12.97 -36.64
C TYR A 142 -34.83 12.10 -35.60
N SER A 143 -34.95 10.77 -35.78
CA SER A 143 -34.21 9.81 -34.97
C SER A 143 -32.78 9.72 -35.50
N ILE A 144 -31.84 10.46 -34.88
CA ILE A 144 -30.41 10.31 -35.16
C ILE A 144 -29.93 9.02 -34.50
N ASN A 145 -29.50 8.05 -35.30
CA ASN A 145 -28.89 6.82 -34.81
C ASN A 145 -27.42 7.07 -34.47
N ILE A 146 -27.16 7.46 -33.22
CA ILE A 146 -25.80 7.58 -32.70
C ILE A 146 -25.26 6.17 -32.48
N LEU A 147 -24.16 5.80 -33.16
CA LEU A 147 -23.49 4.50 -32.99
C LEU A 147 -22.56 4.48 -31.79
N ALA A 148 -21.82 5.58 -31.58
CA ALA A 148 -20.92 5.77 -30.46
C ALA A 148 -20.80 7.26 -30.10
N THR A 149 -20.52 7.53 -28.83
CA THR A 149 -20.25 8.87 -28.30
C THR A 149 -18.90 8.86 -27.60
N SER A 150 -18.03 9.84 -27.89
CA SER A 150 -16.77 10.05 -27.19
C SER A 150 -16.84 11.34 -26.41
N ILE A 151 -16.67 11.28 -25.08
CA ILE A 151 -16.63 12.43 -24.20
C ILE A 151 -15.19 12.60 -23.73
N GLN A 152 -14.61 13.75 -24.00
CA GLN A 152 -13.23 14.09 -23.67
C GLN A 152 -13.21 15.27 -22.70
N TYR A 153 -12.45 15.12 -21.63
CA TYR A 153 -12.25 16.14 -20.62
C TYR A 153 -10.85 16.70 -20.77
N TYR A 154 -10.74 18.02 -20.83
CA TYR A 154 -9.49 18.73 -21.07
C TYR A 154 -9.17 19.69 -19.92
N ASP A 155 -7.89 19.79 -19.58
CA ASP A 155 -7.35 20.91 -18.80
C ASP A 155 -6.82 22.00 -19.72
N VAL A 156 -6.82 23.24 -19.24
CA VAL A 156 -6.28 24.41 -19.95
C VAL A 156 -4.94 24.81 -19.33
N SER A 157 -3.88 24.87 -20.14
CA SER A 157 -2.59 25.42 -19.73
C SER A 157 -2.74 26.91 -19.43
N SER A 158 -2.31 27.36 -18.24
CA SER A 158 -2.31 28.79 -17.89
C SER A 158 -1.42 29.63 -18.81
N ASP A 159 -0.36 29.02 -19.36
CA ASP A 159 0.72 29.78 -20.00
C ASP A 159 0.61 29.82 -21.54
N LEU A 160 -0.05 28.83 -22.14
CA LEU A 160 -0.07 28.63 -23.60
C LEU A 160 -1.48 28.58 -24.19
N ALA A 161 -2.54 28.57 -23.36
CA ALA A 161 -3.92 28.28 -23.78
C ALA A 161 -4.08 26.93 -24.52
N ASP A 162 -3.12 26.01 -24.37
CA ASP A 162 -3.19 24.67 -24.91
C ASP A 162 -4.15 23.79 -24.09
N LEU A 163 -4.84 22.89 -24.79
CA LEU A 163 -5.74 21.91 -24.20
C LEU A 163 -5.03 20.57 -24.00
N TYR A 164 -5.02 20.07 -22.77
CA TYR A 164 -4.46 18.75 -22.45
C TYR A 164 -5.57 17.75 -22.17
N LEU A 165 -5.63 16.67 -22.96
CA LEU A 165 -6.62 15.61 -22.77
C LEU A 165 -6.35 14.90 -21.44
N ARG A 166 -7.26 15.06 -20.48
CA ARG A 166 -7.20 14.39 -19.17
C ARG A 166 -7.80 13.01 -19.19
N LYS A 167 -8.96 12.87 -19.81
CA LYS A 167 -9.72 11.62 -19.82
C LYS A 167 -10.60 11.57 -21.04
N GLN A 168 -10.69 10.37 -21.62
CA GLN A 168 -11.64 10.07 -22.68
C GLN A 168 -12.51 8.90 -22.25
N GLN A 169 -13.82 9.06 -22.39
CA GLN A 169 -14.81 8.02 -22.17
C GLN A 169 -15.55 7.75 -23.48
N ILE A 170 -15.68 6.47 -23.84
CA ILE A 170 -16.33 6.05 -25.07
C ILE A 170 -17.58 5.24 -24.69
N PHE A 171 -18.72 5.64 -25.23
CA PHE A 171 -20.01 5.03 -25.01
C PHE A 171 -20.54 4.44 -26.32
N ARG A 172 -21.22 3.30 -26.23
CA ARG A 172 -22.02 2.78 -27.33
C ARG A 172 -23.35 3.52 -27.35
N GLY A 173 -23.67 4.13 -28.48
CA GLY A 173 -24.84 5.00 -28.60
C GLY A 173 -24.71 6.31 -27.81
N ARG A 174 -25.85 6.82 -27.33
CA ARG A 174 -25.93 8.08 -26.57
C ARG A 174 -26.03 7.78 -25.06
N PRO A 175 -25.06 8.19 -24.23
CA PRO A 175 -25.19 8.06 -22.78
C PRO A 175 -26.27 9.02 -22.26
N SER A 176 -27.04 8.58 -21.26
CA SER A 176 -28.02 9.43 -20.58
C SER A 176 -27.35 10.40 -19.61
N GLU A 177 -26.32 9.92 -18.91
CA GLU A 177 -25.55 10.69 -17.93
C GLU A 177 -24.13 10.14 -17.86
N THR A 178 -23.16 11.01 -17.60
CA THR A 178 -21.80 10.61 -17.19
C THR A 178 -21.23 11.59 -16.16
N GLN A 179 -20.30 11.09 -15.35
CA GLN A 179 -19.61 11.86 -14.32
C GLN A 179 -18.09 11.75 -14.50
N MET A 180 -17.41 12.86 -14.30
CA MET A 180 -15.95 12.91 -14.16
C MET A 180 -15.60 13.61 -12.85
N GLY A 181 -14.82 12.92 -12.00
CA GLY A 181 -14.13 13.57 -10.88
C GLY A 181 -12.85 14.24 -11.39
N TYR A 182 -12.68 15.52 -11.06
CA TYR A 182 -11.46 16.27 -11.28
C TYR A 182 -10.56 16.19 -10.04
N GLU A 183 -9.31 15.79 -10.25
CA GLU A 183 -8.23 15.80 -9.27
C GLU A 183 -7.24 16.88 -9.72
N GLN A 184 -6.83 17.74 -8.79
CA GLN A 184 -5.80 18.73 -9.10
C GLN A 184 -4.44 18.06 -8.94
N ASP A 185 -3.66 17.96 -10.02
CA ASP A 185 -2.31 17.35 -10.02
C ASP A 185 -1.33 18.02 -9.03
N ASN A 186 -1.69 19.20 -8.51
CA ASN A 186 -0.91 19.97 -7.54
C ASN A 186 -1.70 20.10 -6.23
N ALA A 187 -1.96 18.99 -5.55
CA ALA A 187 -2.08 19.00 -4.10
C ALA A 187 -0.68 18.70 -3.55
N PRO A 188 -0.11 19.56 -2.69
CA PRO A 188 1.22 19.34 -2.10
C PRO A 188 1.28 18.00 -1.34
#